data_AF-A0A970XHC7-F1
#
_entry.id   AF-A0A970XHC7-F1
#
_cell.length_a   1.000
_cell.length_b   1.000
_cell.length_c   1.000
_cell.angle_alpha   90.00
_cell.angle_beta   90.00
_cell.angle_gamma   90.00
#
_symmetry.space_group_name_H-M   'P 1'
#
loop_
_entity.id
_entity.type
_entity.pdbx_description
1 polymer ?
#
loop_
_entity_poly.entity_id
_entity_poly.type
_entity_poly.pdbx_seq_one_letter_code
_entity_poly.pdbx_strand_id
1 'polypeptide(L)' 'MEKKQAAFRSCLQPASKVLVSCRGKGGEDNALVVAYCCNCSFDPPMVMVGIV' A
#
# COMPACT_ATOMS: atom_id res chain seq x y z
N MET A 1 -18.40 17.26 25.51
CA MET A 1 -18.78 16.95 24.11
C MET A 1 -18.60 15.44 23.92
N GLU A 2 -19.68 14.69 23.68
CA GLU A 2 -19.57 13.24 23.44
C GLU A 2 -19.04 12.98 22.03
N LYS A 3 -18.07 12.05 21.92
CA LYS A 3 -17.52 11.62 20.62
C LYS A 3 -18.59 10.80 19.92
N LYS A 4 -18.90 11.13 18.66
CA LYS A 4 -19.76 10.30 17.81
C LYS A 4 -18.91 9.24 17.11
N GLN A 5 -19.46 8.03 16.98
CA GLN A 5 -18.86 6.94 16.20
C GLN A 5 -18.61 7.42 14.76
N ALA A 6 -17.40 7.21 14.26
CA ALA A 6 -17.06 7.49 12.86
C ALA A 6 -17.51 6.36 11.94
N ALA A 7 -17.77 6.70 10.67
CA ALA A 7 -17.90 5.70 9.61
C ALA A 7 -16.50 5.19 9.24
N PHE A 8 -16.13 4.01 9.71
CA PHE A 8 -14.85 3.38 9.38
C PHE A 8 -14.87 2.90 7.93
N ARG A 9 -14.37 3.74 7.03
CA ARG A 9 -14.11 3.44 5.63
C ARG A 9 -12.63 3.70 5.37
N SER A 10 -12.06 3.07 4.34
CA SER A 10 -10.75 3.47 3.85
C SER A 10 -10.81 4.96 3.46
N CYS A 11 -10.19 5.80 4.28
CA CYS A 11 -10.19 7.25 4.14
C CYS A 11 -8.82 7.80 3.71
N LEU A 12 -7.91 6.92 3.26
CA LEU A 12 -6.57 7.30 2.84
C LEU A 12 -6.64 8.02 1.49
N GLN A 13 -6.81 9.34 1.51
CA GLN A 13 -6.76 10.22 0.35
C GLN A 13 -5.84 11.42 0.64
N PRO A 14 -4.88 11.77 -0.24
CA PRO A 14 -4.56 11.04 -1.47
C PRO A 14 -3.92 9.68 -1.17
N ALA A 15 -4.36 8.64 -1.88
CA ALA A 15 -3.70 7.35 -1.85
C ALA A 15 -2.47 7.34 -2.77
N SER A 16 -1.46 6.58 -2.39
CA SER A 16 -0.34 6.28 -3.28
C SER A 16 -0.85 5.52 -4.52
N LYS A 17 -0.30 5.82 -5.71
CA LYS A 17 -0.66 5.14 -6.97
C LYS A 17 0.54 4.31 -7.42
N VAL A 18 0.69 3.11 -6.86
CA VAL A 18 1.88 2.27 -7.07
C VAL A 18 1.52 1.00 -7.84
N LEU A 19 2.42 0.57 -8.73
CA LEU A 19 2.39 -0.74 -9.36
C LEU A 19 3.55 -1.57 -8.80
N VAL A 20 3.24 -2.71 -8.19
CA VAL A 20 4.24 -3.67 -7.73
C VAL A 20 4.38 -4.74 -8.79
N SER A 21 5.54 -4.81 -9.44
CA SER A 21 5.87 -5.86 -10.39
C SER A 21 6.70 -6.96 -9.72
N CYS A 22 6.47 -8.20 -10.12
CA CYS A 22 7.31 -9.33 -9.74
C CYS A 22 7.35 -10.36 -10.88
N ARG A 23 8.29 -11.29 -10.78
CA ARG A 23 8.30 -12.48 -11.62
C ARG A 23 8.01 -13.70 -10.77
N GLY A 24 7.16 -14.58 -11.29
CA GLY A 24 6.91 -15.85 -10.67
C GLY A 24 8.11 -16.80 -10.81
N LYS A 25 7.99 -17.99 -10.24
CA LYS A 25 9.09 -18.96 -10.21
C LYS A 25 9.44 -19.48 -11.61
N GLY A 26 8.49 -19.43 -12.56
CA GLY A 26 8.69 -19.80 -13.96
C GLY A 26 9.21 -18.66 -14.84
N GLY A 27 9.45 -17.47 -14.27
CA GLY A 27 9.87 -16.28 -15.02
C GLY A 27 8.73 -15.49 -15.66
N GLU A 28 7.47 -15.86 -15.39
CA GLU A 28 6.28 -15.14 -15.82
C GLU A 28 6.17 -13.78 -15.13
N ASP A 29 5.79 -12.77 -15.90
CA ASP A 29 5.59 -11.41 -15.39
C ASP A 29 4.25 -11.27 -14.66
N ASN A 30 4.26 -10.56 -13.55
CA ASN A 30 3.06 -10.20 -12.78
C ASN A 30 3.16 -8.75 -12.30
N ALA A 31 2.01 -8.07 -12.21
CA ALA A 31 1.90 -6.74 -11.65
C ALA A 31 0.60 -6.57 -10.86
N LEU A 32 0.70 -5.92 -9.70
CA LEU A 32 -0.42 -5.59 -8.82
C LEU A 32 -0.51 -4.07 -8.60
N VAL A 33 -1.70 -3.51 -8.80
CA VAL A 33 -1.99 -2.12 -8.43
C VAL A 33 -2.21 -2.03 -6.93
N VAL A 34 -1.45 -1.18 -6.23
CA VAL A 34 -1.49 -1.04 -4.77
C VAL A 34 -1.73 0.42 -4.38
N ALA A 35 -2.71 0.62 -3.48
CA ALA A 35 -3.02 1.92 -2.90
C ALA A 35 -2.33 2.16 -1.55
N TYR A 36 -2.04 1.09 -0.81
CA TYR A 36 -1.39 1.12 0.50
C TYR A 36 0.11 0.93 0.37
N CYS A 37 0.82 2.04 0.16
CA CYS A 37 2.27 2.06 0.07
C CYS A 37 2.82 3.30 0.78
N CYS A 38 3.90 3.14 1.55
CA CYS A 38 4.57 4.24 2.25
C CYS A 38 6.05 3.94 2.51
N ASN A 39 6.86 5.00 2.67
CA ASN A 39 8.23 4.86 3.18
C ASN A 39 8.16 4.35 4.62
N CYS A 40 8.78 3.21 4.90
CA CYS A 40 8.85 2.65 6.26
C CYS A 40 10.21 2.86 6.92
N SER A 41 11.24 3.22 6.15
CA SER A 41 12.54 3.67 6.65
C SER A 41 13.26 4.52 5.61
N PHE A 42 14.11 5.44 6.07
CA PHE A 42 14.97 6.25 5.22
C PHE A 42 16.45 5.82 5.27
N ASP A 43 16.87 5.14 6.35
CA ASP A 43 18.23 4.59 6.50
C ASP A 43 18.20 3.29 7.34
N PRO A 44 18.24 2.09 6.71
CA PRO A 44 18.30 1.89 5.25
C PRO A 44 16.98 2.31 4.58
N PRO A 45 16.99 2.75 3.31
CA PRO A 45 15.77 3.08 2.56
C PRO A 45 14.87 1.85 2.39
N MET A 46 13.63 1.91 2.88
CA MET A 46 12.65 0.83 2.77
C MET A 46 11.23 1.34 2.54
N VAL A 47 10.42 0.53 1.87
CA VAL A 47 9.01 0.80 1.55
C VAL A 47 8.14 -0.35 2.08
N MET A 48 7.02 -0.02 2.70
CA MET A 48 5.99 -0.98 3.08
C MET A 48 4.87 -0.99 2.03
N VAL A 49 4.46 -2.19 1.62
CA VAL A 49 3.37 -2.43 0.66
C VAL A 49 2.32 -3.30 1.33
N GLY A 50 1.09 -2.81 1.46
CA GLY A 50 -0.05 -3.59 1.94
C GLY A 50 -0.68 -4.38 0.79
N ILE A 51 -0.62 -5.71 0.87
CA ILE A 51 -1.23 -6.66 -0.07
C ILE A 51 -2.29 -7.46 0.70
N VAL A 52 -3.48 -7.68 0.11
CA VAL A 52 -4.60 -8.44 0.68
C VAL A 52 -4.79 -9.78 -0.01
#